data_AF-A0AAU4DU38-F1
#
_entry.id   AF-A0AAU4DU38-F1
#
_cell.length_a   1.000
_cell.length_b   1.000
_cell.length_c   1.000
_cell.angle_alpha   90.00
_cell.angle_beta   90.00
_cell.angle_gamma   90.00
#
_symmetry.space_group_name_H-M   'P 1'
#
loop_
_entity.id
_entity.type
_entity.pdbx_description
1 polymer ?
#
loop_
_entity_poly.entity_id
_entity_poly.type
_entity_poly.pdbx_seq_one_letter_code
_entity_poly.pdbx_strand_id
1 'polypeptide(L)'
;MSDENAQLIYGQGEEACPEGTFCLYRATNFNIGQRPGVGDKILVIPVGTHVNDFSVYGFDHSGDGVSSVVNRTDDDNALFSAADQRGHSLPVDRRSSIANLARIAMADSPNGTWNDQPQSALAAPFLGNLIVEQAFLSKWQDWETQKWIYSYRITVRAAQTRVVKWALGFGDLPEGTSLHKGFTDVFWGQILRDGTEGSVMLGSPAGGGHTIDPGTDLAIDIQVLYAKESPFQEHLRSLNAQQLG
;
A
#
# COMPACT_ATOMS: atom_id res chain seq x y z
N MET A 1 -8.22 27.12 -9.27
CA MET A 1 -9.21 26.15 -8.77
C MET A 1 -8.91 26.00 -7.30
N SER A 2 -9.84 26.44 -6.46
CA SER A 2 -9.62 26.84 -5.06
C SER A 2 -9.42 25.65 -4.12
N ASP A 3 -8.42 25.77 -3.25
CA ASP A 3 -8.16 24.94 -2.07
C ASP A 3 -9.31 25.06 -1.05
N GLU A 4 -10.44 24.40 -1.26
CA GLU A 4 -11.52 24.32 -0.26
C GLU A 4 -11.68 22.87 0.19
N ASN A 5 -11.24 22.40 1.36
CA ASN A 5 -10.35 22.94 2.39
C ASN A 5 -9.88 21.70 3.15
N ALA A 6 -8.78 21.07 2.71
CA ALA A 6 -8.15 20.06 3.56
C ALA A 6 -7.82 20.74 4.89
N GLN A 7 -8.14 20.08 6.00
CA GLN A 7 -8.03 20.70 7.32
C GLN A 7 -7.45 19.75 8.34
N LEU A 8 -6.76 20.33 9.30
CA LEU A 8 -6.22 19.60 10.43
C LEU A 8 -7.28 19.54 11.54
N ILE A 9 -7.63 18.32 11.95
CA ILE A 9 -8.38 18.08 13.19
C ILE A 9 -7.52 17.27 14.17
N TYR A 10 -8.04 17.07 15.37
CA TYR A 10 -7.43 16.23 16.39
C TYR A 10 -8.41 15.13 16.78
N GLY A 11 -7.93 13.90 16.86
CA GLY A 11 -8.75 12.74 17.19
C GLY A 11 -8.01 11.42 17.08
N GLN A 12 -8.66 10.39 17.61
CA GLN A 12 -8.17 9.01 17.59
C GLN A 12 -9.28 8.09 17.13
N GLY A 13 -8.88 6.93 16.61
CA GLY A 13 -9.81 5.94 16.06
C GLY A 13 -10.22 6.25 14.62
N GLU A 14 -10.71 5.21 13.96
CA GLU A 14 -11.19 5.29 12.58
C GLU A 14 -12.45 6.18 12.48
N GLU A 15 -13.25 6.23 13.54
CA GLU A 15 -14.45 7.04 13.70
C GLU A 15 -14.20 8.55 13.76
N ALA A 16 -12.97 8.97 14.07
CA ALA A 16 -12.59 10.37 14.00
C ALA A 16 -12.52 10.88 12.54
N CYS A 17 -12.47 9.99 11.54
CA CYS A 17 -12.58 10.37 10.15
C CYS A 17 -14.05 10.65 9.77
N PRO A 18 -14.39 11.88 9.33
CA PRO A 18 -15.73 12.18 8.88
C PRO A 18 -16.14 11.37 7.63
N GLU A 19 -17.44 11.05 7.52
CA GLU A 19 -17.98 10.45 6.30
C GLU A 19 -17.72 11.32 5.06
N GLY A 20 -17.43 10.67 3.92
CA GLY A 20 -17.16 11.38 2.66
C GLY A 20 -15.78 12.03 2.58
N THR A 21 -14.85 11.66 3.47
CA THR A 21 -13.49 12.22 3.50
C THR A 21 -12.40 11.15 3.47
N PHE A 22 -11.20 11.57 3.06
CA PHE A 22 -9.97 10.79 3.10
C PHE A 22 -9.08 11.36 4.21
N CYS A 23 -8.79 10.56 5.23
CA CYS A 23 -8.17 11.04 6.47
C CYS A 23 -6.80 10.42 6.69
N LEU A 24 -5.79 11.25 6.93
CA LEU A 24 -4.41 10.84 7.17
C LEU A 24 -4.04 11.04 8.64
N TYR A 25 -3.48 10.02 9.27
CA TYR A 25 -3.17 9.99 10.69
C TYR A 25 -1.66 9.90 10.91
N ARG A 26 -1.15 10.59 11.94
CA ARG A 26 0.29 10.66 12.21
C ARG A 26 0.87 9.38 12.80
N ALA A 27 0.07 8.63 13.54
CA ALA A 27 0.50 7.37 14.15
C ALA A 27 -0.31 6.19 13.61
N THR A 28 0.26 5.00 13.74
CA THR A 28 -0.41 3.74 13.48
C THR A 28 -1.66 3.58 14.35
N ASN A 29 -2.56 2.68 13.96
CA ASN A 29 -3.82 2.41 14.65
C ASN A 29 -4.64 3.70 14.85
N PHE A 30 -4.65 4.58 13.86
CA PHE A 30 -5.49 5.77 13.84
C PHE A 30 -5.28 6.67 15.06
N ASN A 31 -4.01 6.94 15.40
CA ASN A 31 -3.61 7.73 16.57
C ASN A 31 -4.01 7.18 17.95
N ILE A 32 -4.51 5.94 18.06
CA ILE A 32 -4.89 5.36 19.36
C ILE A 32 -3.67 5.34 20.31
N GLY A 33 -3.85 5.91 21.50
CA GLY A 33 -2.81 5.98 22.53
C GLY A 33 -1.89 7.19 22.42
N GLN A 34 -2.05 8.03 21.39
CA GLN A 34 -1.35 9.31 21.30
C GLN A 34 -1.88 10.32 22.33
N ARG A 35 -1.06 11.31 22.66
CA ARG A 35 -1.49 12.40 23.56
C ARG A 35 -2.46 13.35 22.82
N PRO A 36 -3.67 13.59 23.34
CA PRO A 36 -4.63 14.50 22.71
C PRO A 36 -4.10 15.92 22.54
N GLY A 37 -4.38 16.53 21.39
CA GLY A 37 -3.91 17.86 21.00
C GLY A 37 -2.43 17.94 20.64
N VAL A 38 -1.71 16.81 20.60
CA VAL A 38 -0.25 16.77 20.35
C VAL A 38 0.09 15.75 19.27
N GLY A 39 -0.18 14.46 19.53
CA GLY A 39 0.19 13.36 18.64
C GLY A 39 -0.97 12.84 17.79
N ASP A 40 -2.18 13.36 17.99
CA ASP A 40 -3.43 12.86 17.42
C ASP A 40 -3.96 13.72 16.27
N LYS A 41 -3.05 14.37 15.55
CA LYS A 41 -3.37 15.14 14.35
C LYS A 41 -3.93 14.23 13.24
N ILE A 42 -4.98 14.70 12.58
CA ILE A 42 -5.59 14.08 11.41
C ILE A 42 -5.72 15.13 10.31
N LEU A 43 -5.15 14.88 9.13
CA LEU A 43 -5.41 15.68 7.95
C LEU A 43 -6.65 15.11 7.25
N VAL A 44 -7.75 15.87 7.27
CA VAL A 44 -9.02 15.51 6.65
C VAL A 44 -9.09 16.14 5.26
N ILE A 45 -9.26 15.30 4.24
CA ILE A 45 -9.25 15.69 2.84
C ILE A 45 -10.64 15.40 2.25
N PRO A 46 -11.46 16.41 1.93
CA PRO A 46 -12.76 16.21 1.31
C PRO A 46 -12.65 15.57 -0.08
N VAL A 47 -13.68 14.83 -0.50
CA VAL A 47 -13.76 14.30 -1.87
C VAL A 47 -13.63 15.41 -2.93
N GLY A 48 -12.98 15.12 -4.04
CA GLY A 48 -12.63 16.07 -5.10
C GLY A 48 -11.42 16.95 -4.80
N THR A 49 -10.73 16.74 -3.66
CA THR A 49 -9.61 17.61 -3.24
C THR A 49 -8.26 17.02 -3.62
N HIS A 50 -7.37 17.91 -4.05
CA HIS A 50 -5.95 17.65 -4.26
C HIS A 50 -5.16 18.29 -3.13
N VAL A 51 -4.31 17.53 -2.46
CA VAL A 51 -3.39 18.06 -1.47
C VAL A 51 -1.98 17.90 -2.04
N ASN A 52 -1.38 19.00 -2.48
CA ASN A 52 -0.08 18.99 -3.17
C ASN A 52 1.11 18.88 -2.22
N ASP A 53 0.96 19.36 -0.98
CA ASP A 53 2.00 19.31 0.05
C ASP A 53 1.34 19.35 1.43
N PHE A 54 1.55 18.30 2.23
CA PHE A 54 1.00 18.20 3.59
C PHE A 54 1.55 19.26 4.56
N SER A 55 2.75 19.78 4.32
CA SER A 55 3.38 20.77 5.19
C SER A 55 2.61 22.08 5.26
N VAL A 56 1.91 22.44 4.18
CA VAL A 56 1.03 23.63 4.08
C VAL A 56 -0.10 23.58 5.12
N TYR A 57 -0.48 22.39 5.56
CA TYR A 57 -1.55 22.15 6.53
C TYR A 57 -1.03 21.88 7.96
N GLY A 58 0.28 22.03 8.21
CA GLY A 58 0.89 21.70 9.49
C GLY A 58 0.93 20.20 9.80
N PHE A 59 0.86 19.38 8.74
CA PHE A 59 1.06 17.94 8.73
C PHE A 59 2.43 17.65 8.09
N ASP A 60 3.48 18.19 8.68
CA ASP A 60 4.86 18.08 8.21
C ASP A 60 5.56 16.84 8.77
N HIS A 61 6.67 16.45 8.14
CA HIS A 61 7.49 15.29 8.52
C HIS A 61 8.46 15.60 9.68
N SER A 62 8.26 16.68 10.45
CA SER A 62 9.18 17.11 11.53
C SER A 62 9.14 16.23 12.79
N GLY A 63 8.27 15.21 12.80
CA GLY A 63 8.22 14.12 13.78
C GLY A 63 7.87 12.83 13.04
N ASP A 64 6.62 12.37 13.19
CA ASP A 64 6.04 11.29 12.37
C ASP A 64 5.23 11.91 11.21
N GLY A 65 5.40 11.38 9.99
CA GLY A 65 4.62 11.74 8.81
C GLY A 65 3.26 11.03 8.82
N VAL A 66 2.81 10.51 7.68
CA VAL A 66 1.59 9.68 7.64
C VAL A 66 1.92 8.24 8.05
N SER A 67 1.22 7.69 9.03
CA SER A 67 1.43 6.31 9.52
C SER A 67 0.17 5.43 9.42
N SER A 68 -1.01 6.01 9.28
CA SER A 68 -2.24 5.28 8.96
C SER A 68 -3.23 6.15 8.21
N VAL A 69 -4.19 5.53 7.53
CA VAL A 69 -5.12 6.23 6.64
C VAL A 69 -6.49 5.57 6.65
N VAL A 70 -7.54 6.39 6.50
CA VAL A 70 -8.93 5.96 6.38
C VAL A 70 -9.53 6.61 5.14
N ASN A 71 -10.10 5.80 4.26
CA ASN A 71 -10.86 6.26 3.10
C ASN A 71 -12.37 6.03 3.32
N ARG A 72 -13.09 7.09 3.71
CA ARG A 72 -14.55 7.09 3.85
C ARG A 72 -15.27 7.65 2.63
N THR A 73 -14.59 7.75 1.50
CA THR A 73 -15.21 8.12 0.22
C THR A 73 -15.71 6.88 -0.52
N ASP A 74 -16.50 7.10 -1.58
CA ASP A 74 -16.99 6.05 -2.47
C ASP A 74 -16.04 5.75 -3.63
N ASP A 75 -14.90 6.43 -3.68
CA ASP A 75 -13.87 6.32 -4.70
C ASP A 75 -12.55 5.82 -4.11
N ASP A 76 -11.76 5.17 -4.96
CA ASP A 76 -10.40 4.77 -4.62
C ASP A 76 -9.52 6.02 -4.67
N ASN A 77 -8.84 6.31 -3.57
CA ASN A 77 -8.02 7.51 -3.39
C ASN A 77 -6.54 7.14 -3.43
N ALA A 78 -5.64 8.12 -3.39
CA ALA A 78 -4.21 7.83 -3.45
C ALA A 78 -3.35 8.71 -2.54
N LEU A 79 -2.30 8.09 -2.02
CA LEU A 79 -1.14 8.73 -1.42
C LEU A 79 0.01 8.75 -2.42
N PHE A 80 0.86 9.77 -2.32
CA PHE A 80 2.03 9.94 -3.17
C PHE A 80 3.25 10.26 -2.34
N SER A 81 4.39 9.66 -2.68
CA SER A 81 5.63 9.81 -1.90
C SER A 81 6.37 11.12 -2.13
N ALA A 82 5.89 11.98 -3.04
CA ALA A 82 6.42 13.31 -3.28
C ALA A 82 5.29 14.32 -3.45
N ALA A 83 5.63 15.61 -3.33
CA ALA A 83 4.71 16.71 -3.59
C ALA A 83 4.13 16.68 -5.02
N ASP A 84 3.02 17.39 -5.23
CA ASP A 84 2.33 17.54 -6.53
C ASP A 84 1.89 16.20 -7.17
N GLN A 85 1.49 15.22 -6.35
CA GLN A 85 1.09 13.87 -6.77
C GLN A 85 2.15 13.15 -7.61
N ARG A 86 3.43 13.29 -7.22
CA ARG A 86 4.57 12.65 -7.87
C ARG A 86 5.16 11.52 -7.03
N GLY A 87 6.14 10.82 -7.62
CA GLY A 87 6.83 9.71 -6.99
C GLY A 87 6.02 8.43 -7.09
N HIS A 88 6.17 7.55 -6.10
CA HIS A 88 5.36 6.35 -5.99
C HIS A 88 3.93 6.75 -5.60
N SER A 89 2.96 5.95 -6.03
CA SER A 89 1.56 6.09 -5.64
C SER A 89 1.10 4.85 -4.87
N LEU A 90 0.37 5.05 -3.78
CA LEU A 90 -0.34 3.99 -3.06
C LEU A 90 -1.84 4.24 -3.17
N PRO A 91 -2.59 3.42 -3.93
CA PRO A 91 -4.03 3.46 -3.88
C PRO A 91 -4.53 3.01 -2.50
N VAL A 92 -5.62 3.64 -2.05
CA VAL A 92 -6.35 3.27 -0.85
C VAL A 92 -7.80 3.06 -1.26
N ASP A 93 -8.24 1.80 -1.25
CA ASP A 93 -9.55 1.40 -1.73
C ASP A 93 -10.68 2.19 -1.05
N ARG A 94 -11.76 2.44 -1.79
CA ARG A 94 -12.99 3.04 -1.25
C ARG A 94 -13.46 2.29 -0.01
N ARG A 95 -14.03 3.02 0.95
CA ARG A 95 -14.61 2.45 2.17
C ARG A 95 -13.67 1.48 2.92
N SER A 96 -12.36 1.78 2.93
CA SER A 96 -11.33 0.96 3.55
C SER A 96 -10.40 1.78 4.44
N SER A 97 -9.57 1.10 5.23
CA SER A 97 -8.55 1.73 6.07
C SER A 97 -7.26 0.91 6.07
N ILE A 98 -6.14 1.60 6.28
CA ILE A 98 -4.82 1.03 6.50
C ILE A 98 -4.36 1.49 7.87
N ALA A 99 -4.38 0.58 8.84
CA ALA A 99 -4.03 0.90 10.23
C ALA A 99 -2.52 1.09 10.45
N ASN A 100 -1.65 0.58 9.55
CA ASN A 100 -0.21 0.64 9.76
C ASN A 100 0.55 0.66 8.43
N LEU A 101 1.00 1.85 8.01
CA LEU A 101 1.79 2.03 6.78
C LEU A 101 3.20 1.44 6.87
N ALA A 102 3.73 1.19 8.08
CA ALA A 102 4.98 0.45 8.25
C ALA A 102 4.88 -1.02 7.82
N ARG A 103 3.66 -1.53 7.59
CA ARG A 103 3.44 -2.87 7.04
C ARG A 103 3.28 -2.88 5.52
N ILE A 104 3.29 -1.74 4.85
CA ILE A 104 3.20 -1.66 3.40
C ILE A 104 4.56 -1.30 2.84
N ALA A 105 5.15 -2.23 2.08
CA ALA A 105 6.43 -2.01 1.46
C ALA A 105 6.38 -0.91 0.38
N MET A 106 7.42 -0.11 0.31
CA MET A 106 7.61 0.93 -0.70
C MET A 106 9.01 0.82 -1.28
N ALA A 107 9.10 0.74 -2.61
CA ALA A 107 10.39 0.75 -3.29
C ALA A 107 11.09 2.10 -3.04
N ASP A 108 12.41 2.08 -2.97
CA ASP A 108 13.27 3.27 -2.79
C ASP A 108 13.02 4.11 -1.51
N SER A 109 12.14 3.67 -0.62
CA SER A 109 11.91 4.31 0.68
C SER A 109 13.09 4.08 1.64
N PRO A 110 13.55 5.09 2.42
CA PRO A 110 14.63 4.95 3.39
C PRO A 110 14.37 3.91 4.49
N ASN A 111 13.10 3.72 4.87
CA ASN A 111 12.68 2.68 5.81
C ASN A 111 12.07 1.45 5.09
N GLY A 112 12.05 1.49 3.75
CA GLY A 112 11.48 0.50 2.82
C GLY A 112 9.97 0.28 2.95
N THR A 113 9.26 1.20 3.62
CA THR A 113 7.81 1.15 3.81
C THR A 113 7.17 2.47 3.43
N TRP A 114 5.84 2.52 3.40
CA TRP A 114 5.07 3.75 3.24
C TRP A 114 5.00 4.58 4.54
N ASN A 115 5.53 4.12 5.67
CA ASN A 115 5.48 4.89 6.91
C ASN A 115 6.27 6.19 6.75
N ASP A 116 5.62 7.30 7.08
CA ASP A 116 6.17 8.66 6.98
C ASP A 116 6.57 9.10 5.57
N GLN A 117 6.28 8.31 4.54
CA GLN A 117 6.69 8.64 3.16
C GLN A 117 5.71 9.54 2.40
N PRO A 118 4.37 9.43 2.57
CA PRO A 118 3.44 10.27 1.85
C PRO A 118 3.71 11.77 2.07
N GLN A 119 3.75 12.53 0.99
CA GLN A 119 3.89 14.00 0.99
C GLN A 119 2.72 14.72 0.33
N SER A 120 1.97 14.03 -0.53
CA SER A 120 0.78 14.55 -1.18
C SER A 120 -0.30 13.47 -1.32
N ALA A 121 -1.53 13.90 -1.55
CA ALA A 121 -2.68 13.00 -1.66
C ALA A 121 -3.69 13.49 -2.69
N LEU A 122 -4.47 12.54 -3.19
CA LEU A 122 -5.63 12.75 -4.05
C LEU A 122 -6.85 12.07 -3.43
N ALA A 123 -7.87 12.86 -3.08
CA ALA A 123 -9.16 12.37 -2.62
C ALA A 123 -10.18 12.42 -3.76
N ALA A 124 -9.89 11.76 -4.88
CA ALA A 124 -10.75 11.68 -6.07
C ALA A 124 -10.43 10.37 -6.80
N PRO A 125 -11.30 9.90 -7.74
CA PRO A 125 -11.09 8.65 -8.46
C PRO A 125 -9.66 8.51 -8.99
N PHE A 126 -8.89 7.61 -8.38
CA PHE A 126 -7.53 7.30 -8.80
C PHE A 126 -7.49 5.90 -9.41
N LEU A 127 -7.24 5.83 -10.71
CA LEU A 127 -7.10 4.57 -11.42
C LEU A 127 -5.63 4.14 -11.60
N GLY A 128 -4.67 5.00 -11.26
CA GLY A 128 -3.24 4.79 -11.52
C GLY A 128 -2.95 4.46 -12.99
N ASN A 129 -1.68 4.25 -13.32
CA ASN A 129 -1.34 3.58 -14.58
C ASN A 129 -1.23 2.06 -14.40
N LEU A 130 -0.89 1.59 -13.19
CA LEU A 130 -0.83 0.16 -12.87
C LEU A 130 -2.11 -0.24 -12.12
N ILE A 131 -2.82 -1.22 -12.66
CA ILE A 131 -3.99 -1.85 -12.04
C ILE A 131 -3.56 -3.24 -11.57
N VAL A 132 -3.91 -3.58 -10.34
CA VAL A 132 -3.58 -4.87 -9.73
C VAL A 132 -4.85 -5.59 -9.31
N GLU A 133 -4.95 -6.85 -9.67
CA GLU A 133 -6.01 -7.76 -9.26
C GLU A 133 -5.41 -9.02 -8.66
N GLN A 134 -6.14 -9.67 -7.76
CA GLN A 134 -5.72 -10.93 -7.15
C GLN A 134 -6.82 -11.97 -7.18
N ALA A 135 -6.41 -13.24 -7.28
CA ALA A 135 -7.27 -14.38 -7.11
C ALA A 135 -6.57 -15.41 -6.23
N PHE A 136 -7.27 -15.91 -5.21
CA PHE A 136 -6.82 -17.08 -4.46
C PHE A 136 -6.98 -18.33 -5.33
N LEU A 137 -5.94 -19.17 -5.37
CA LEU A 137 -5.94 -20.40 -6.15
C LEU A 137 -6.18 -21.62 -5.27
N SER A 138 -5.34 -21.81 -4.25
CA SER A 138 -5.41 -22.96 -3.35
C SER A 138 -4.51 -22.77 -2.13
N LYS A 139 -4.68 -23.65 -1.14
CA LYS A 139 -3.79 -23.77 0.02
C LYS A 139 -3.55 -25.23 0.37
N TRP A 140 -2.37 -25.54 0.88
CA TRP A 140 -2.01 -26.88 1.35
C TRP A 140 -0.92 -26.81 2.42
N GLN A 141 -0.80 -27.86 3.23
CA GLN A 141 0.25 -27.93 4.23
C GLN A 141 1.58 -28.33 3.58
N ASP A 142 2.64 -27.59 3.91
CA ASP A 142 4.00 -27.98 3.58
C ASP A 142 4.43 -29.14 4.48
N TRP A 143 4.81 -30.26 3.87
CA TRP A 143 5.17 -31.47 4.62
C TRP A 143 6.49 -31.30 5.39
N GLU A 144 7.40 -30.45 4.91
CA GLU A 144 8.73 -30.27 5.50
C GLU A 144 8.65 -29.34 6.73
N THR A 145 8.05 -28.17 6.59
CA THR A 145 7.98 -27.17 7.67
C THR A 145 6.72 -27.26 8.52
N GLN A 146 5.73 -28.07 8.11
CA GLN A 146 4.38 -28.15 8.71
C GLN A 146 3.59 -26.82 8.68
N LYS A 147 4.15 -25.79 8.04
CA LYS A 147 3.48 -24.51 7.74
C LYS A 147 2.49 -24.67 6.58
N TRP A 148 1.74 -23.63 6.28
CA TRP A 148 0.72 -23.64 5.23
C TRP A 148 1.15 -22.79 4.04
N ILE A 149 1.15 -23.38 2.85
CA ILE A 149 1.39 -22.67 1.59
C ILE A 149 0.05 -22.20 1.05
N TYR A 150 -0.02 -20.92 0.70
CA TYR A 150 -1.14 -20.31 0.00
C TYR A 150 -0.66 -19.82 -1.35
N SER A 151 -1.41 -20.17 -2.39
CA SER A 151 -1.14 -19.81 -3.77
C SER A 151 -2.14 -18.78 -4.25
N TYR A 152 -1.63 -17.71 -4.87
CA TYR A 152 -2.44 -16.63 -5.43
C TYR A 152 -1.96 -16.34 -6.84
N ARG A 153 -2.89 -15.91 -7.70
CA ARG A 153 -2.56 -15.23 -8.94
C ARG A 153 -2.71 -13.74 -8.72
N ILE A 154 -1.64 -13.00 -8.94
CA ILE A 154 -1.68 -11.54 -9.03
C ILE A 154 -1.59 -11.17 -10.51
N THR A 155 -2.57 -10.42 -11.00
CA THR A 155 -2.58 -9.89 -12.36
C THR A 155 -2.28 -8.40 -12.30
N VAL A 156 -1.24 -7.98 -12.99
CA VAL A 156 -0.88 -6.56 -13.12
C VAL A 156 -1.02 -6.15 -14.58
N ARG A 157 -1.68 -5.02 -14.82
CA ARG A 157 -1.85 -4.46 -16.17
C ARG A 157 -1.61 -2.95 -16.17
N ALA A 158 -1.13 -2.46 -17.30
CA ALA A 158 -1.01 -1.02 -17.52
C ALA A 158 -2.31 -0.50 -18.15
N ALA A 159 -2.87 0.58 -17.62
CA ALA A 159 -4.09 1.18 -18.13
C ALA A 159 -3.82 1.98 -19.41
N GLN A 160 -2.72 2.74 -19.44
CA GLN A 160 -2.48 3.73 -20.50
C GLN A 160 -1.09 3.65 -21.11
N THR A 161 -0.05 3.53 -20.30
CA THR A 161 1.34 3.60 -20.77
C THR A 161 2.16 2.41 -20.32
N ARG A 162 3.06 1.94 -21.19
CA ARG A 162 4.00 0.85 -20.87
C ARG A 162 4.82 1.21 -19.62
N VAL A 163 4.88 0.29 -18.67
CA VAL A 163 5.72 0.39 -17.48
C VAL A 163 6.89 -0.56 -17.60
N VAL A 164 8.10 -0.02 -17.66
CA VAL A 164 9.33 -0.80 -17.87
C VAL A 164 9.92 -1.30 -16.55
N LYS A 165 9.90 -0.45 -15.52
CA LYS A 165 10.32 -0.80 -14.18
C LYS A 165 9.14 -0.65 -13.23
N TRP A 166 8.92 -1.68 -12.44
CA TRP A 166 7.78 -1.75 -11.54
C TRP A 166 8.17 -2.49 -10.25
N ALA A 167 7.43 -2.21 -9.19
CA ALA A 167 7.39 -3.02 -7.99
C ALA A 167 5.95 -3.44 -7.68
N LEU A 168 5.77 -4.60 -7.09
CA LEU A 168 4.50 -5.15 -6.63
C LEU A 168 4.66 -5.55 -5.17
N GLY A 169 3.85 -5.00 -4.29
CA GLY A 169 3.95 -5.26 -2.86
C GLY A 169 2.61 -5.61 -2.24
N PHE A 170 2.67 -6.36 -1.14
CA PHE A 170 1.54 -6.58 -0.24
C PHE A 170 2.05 -6.70 1.19
N GLY A 171 1.17 -6.45 2.14
CA GLY A 171 1.54 -6.17 3.52
C GLY A 171 0.60 -6.80 4.54
N ASP A 172 0.74 -6.34 5.77
CA ASP A 172 -0.05 -6.80 6.92
C ASP A 172 0.09 -8.31 7.17
N LEU A 173 1.28 -8.86 6.89
CA LEU A 173 1.52 -10.28 7.01
C LEU A 173 1.75 -10.67 8.49
N PRO A 174 1.16 -11.78 8.96
CA PRO A 174 1.45 -12.31 10.29
C PRO A 174 2.94 -12.63 10.48
N GLU A 175 3.39 -12.59 11.72
CA GLU A 175 4.75 -13.00 12.06
C GLU A 175 5.04 -14.45 11.61
N GLY A 176 6.27 -14.68 11.12
CA GLY A 176 6.70 -15.99 10.62
C GLY A 176 6.23 -16.31 9.20
N THR A 177 5.65 -15.33 8.50
CA THR A 177 5.31 -15.40 7.07
C THR A 177 6.56 -15.21 6.21
N SER A 178 6.66 -15.94 5.11
CA SER A 178 7.70 -15.78 4.10
C SER A 178 7.21 -16.21 2.73
N LEU A 179 7.88 -15.83 1.65
CA LEU A 179 7.69 -16.45 0.35
C LEU A 179 8.12 -17.92 0.41
N HIS A 180 7.39 -18.79 -0.27
CA HIS A 180 7.71 -20.19 -0.36
C HIS A 180 8.81 -20.43 -1.40
N LYS A 181 9.75 -21.36 -1.12
CA LYS A 181 10.88 -21.67 -2.01
C LYS A 181 10.47 -22.04 -3.45
N GLY A 182 9.34 -22.74 -3.58
CA GLY A 182 8.78 -23.12 -4.88
C GLY A 182 8.41 -21.92 -5.77
N PHE A 183 8.20 -20.74 -5.18
CA PHE A 183 8.07 -19.49 -5.93
C PHE A 183 9.42 -18.78 -6.09
N THR A 184 10.19 -18.63 -5.00
CA THR A 184 11.42 -17.83 -5.03
C THR A 184 12.48 -18.38 -5.97
N ASP A 185 12.55 -19.70 -6.13
CA ASP A 185 13.55 -20.37 -6.97
C ASP A 185 13.29 -20.18 -8.48
N VAL A 186 12.05 -19.84 -8.86
CA VAL A 186 11.62 -19.72 -10.26
C VAL A 186 11.20 -18.30 -10.64
N PHE A 187 11.04 -17.40 -9.67
CA PHE A 187 10.65 -16.03 -9.94
C PHE A 187 11.76 -15.30 -10.70
N TRP A 188 11.41 -14.80 -11.88
CA TRP A 188 12.35 -14.16 -12.82
C TRP A 188 12.67 -12.70 -12.47
N GLY A 189 11.95 -12.12 -11.51
CA GLY A 189 12.15 -10.74 -11.05
C GLY A 189 13.07 -10.63 -9.84
N GLN A 190 13.03 -9.47 -9.19
CA GLN A 190 13.74 -9.22 -7.95
C GLN A 190 12.83 -9.48 -6.75
N ILE A 191 13.34 -10.15 -5.73
CA ILE A 191 12.67 -10.24 -4.42
C ILE A 191 13.31 -9.17 -3.54
N LEU A 192 12.62 -8.05 -3.37
CA LEU A 192 13.08 -6.92 -2.57
C LEU A 192 12.75 -7.13 -1.09
N ARG A 193 11.60 -7.78 -0.81
CA ARG A 193 11.20 -8.26 0.51
C ARG A 193 10.44 -9.58 0.38
N ASP A 194 10.73 -10.52 1.27
CA ASP A 194 10.23 -11.89 1.19
C ASP A 194 9.09 -12.18 2.19
N GLY A 195 8.57 -11.20 2.91
CA GLY A 195 7.50 -11.38 3.89
C GLY A 195 7.95 -11.52 5.33
N THR A 196 9.24 -11.80 5.59
CA THR A 196 9.76 -11.99 6.96
C THR A 196 9.63 -10.73 7.83
N GLU A 197 9.64 -9.56 7.21
CA GLU A 197 9.43 -8.25 7.83
C GLU A 197 7.95 -7.82 7.84
N GLY A 198 7.01 -8.74 7.60
CA GLY A 198 5.57 -8.45 7.57
C GLY A 198 5.06 -7.87 6.25
N SER A 199 5.91 -7.81 5.22
CA SER A 199 5.56 -7.36 3.86
C SER A 199 6.38 -8.07 2.79
N VAL A 200 5.76 -8.30 1.64
CA VAL A 200 6.43 -8.79 0.42
C VAL A 200 6.55 -7.64 -0.55
N MET A 201 7.67 -7.59 -1.26
CA MET A 201 7.89 -6.66 -2.36
C MET A 201 8.69 -7.34 -3.46
N LEU A 202 8.10 -7.40 -4.63
CA LEU A 202 8.67 -7.93 -5.86
C LEU A 202 9.01 -6.77 -6.79
N GLY A 203 10.05 -6.91 -7.58
CA GLY A 203 10.47 -5.90 -8.55
C GLY A 203 10.71 -6.49 -9.93
N SER A 204 10.62 -5.65 -10.96
CA SER A 204 11.08 -5.99 -12.30
C SER A 204 12.57 -6.41 -12.28
N PRO A 205 13.00 -7.37 -13.12
CA PRO A 205 14.39 -7.81 -13.18
C PRO A 205 15.36 -6.66 -13.46
N ALA A 206 16.55 -6.69 -12.85
CA ALA A 206 17.53 -5.61 -12.93
C ALA A 206 17.99 -5.31 -14.36
N GLY A 207 18.03 -6.33 -15.23
CA GLY A 207 18.36 -6.21 -16.64
C GLY A 207 17.20 -5.74 -17.54
N GLY A 208 16.01 -5.47 -16.98
CA GLY A 208 14.79 -5.23 -17.74
C GLY A 208 14.20 -6.49 -18.37
N GLY A 209 13.33 -6.33 -19.37
CA GLY A 209 12.78 -7.43 -20.17
C GLY A 209 11.38 -7.92 -19.79
N HIS A 210 10.84 -7.48 -18.65
CA HIS A 210 9.47 -7.76 -18.25
C HIS A 210 8.70 -6.47 -17.99
N THR A 211 8.19 -5.90 -19.08
CA THR A 211 7.36 -4.70 -19.05
C THR A 211 5.90 -5.06 -18.79
N ILE A 212 5.15 -4.10 -18.28
CA ILE A 212 3.69 -4.19 -18.14
C ILE A 212 3.11 -3.27 -19.21
N ASP A 213 2.52 -3.88 -20.23
CA ASP A 213 2.06 -3.18 -21.43
C ASP A 213 0.53 -3.00 -21.42
N PRO A 214 0.02 -1.87 -21.95
CA PRO A 214 -1.42 -1.70 -22.08
C PRO A 214 -2.05 -2.82 -22.90
N GLY A 215 -3.15 -3.37 -22.39
CA GLY A 215 -3.88 -4.48 -23.03
C GLY A 215 -3.21 -5.85 -22.89
N THR A 216 -2.11 -5.98 -22.14
CA THR A 216 -1.48 -7.28 -21.82
C THR A 216 -1.36 -7.46 -20.32
N ASP A 217 -1.90 -8.57 -19.83
CA ASP A 217 -1.85 -8.94 -18.42
C ASP A 217 -0.51 -9.60 -18.08
N LEU A 218 0.17 -9.08 -17.06
CA LEU A 218 1.28 -9.75 -16.40
C LEU A 218 0.74 -10.56 -15.23
N ALA A 219 0.66 -11.88 -15.38
CA ALA A 219 0.27 -12.78 -14.30
C ALA A 219 1.50 -13.25 -13.50
N ILE A 220 1.42 -13.15 -12.17
CA ILE A 220 2.41 -13.64 -11.22
C ILE A 220 1.71 -14.61 -10.28
N ASP A 221 2.01 -15.90 -10.43
CA ASP A 221 1.54 -16.94 -9.51
C ASP A 221 2.50 -17.01 -8.34
N ILE A 222 2.07 -16.52 -7.19
CA ILE A 222 2.89 -16.38 -5.98
C ILE A 222 2.48 -17.40 -4.92
N GLN A 223 3.47 -17.92 -4.21
CA GLN A 223 3.27 -18.82 -3.08
C GLN A 223 3.82 -18.20 -1.80
N VAL A 224 2.96 -18.06 -0.80
CA VAL A 224 3.26 -17.50 0.52
C VAL A 224 3.13 -18.59 1.58
N LEU A 225 4.11 -18.68 2.47
CA LEU A 225 4.19 -19.63 3.56
C LEU A 225 3.77 -18.95 4.87
N TYR A 226 2.68 -19.42 5.46
CA TYR A 226 2.13 -18.92 6.74
C TYR A 226 2.29 -19.95 7.86
N ALA A 227 2.50 -19.48 9.09
CA ALA A 227 2.68 -20.36 10.24
C ALA A 227 1.43 -21.20 10.59
N LYS A 228 0.23 -20.69 10.30
CA LYS A 228 -1.06 -21.33 10.63
C LYS A 228 -2.06 -21.14 9.49
N GLU A 229 -2.95 -22.11 9.32
CA GLU A 229 -4.11 -21.97 8.44
C GLU A 229 -5.09 -20.92 8.97
N SER A 230 -5.64 -20.10 8.07
CA SER A 230 -6.64 -19.09 8.37
C SER A 230 -7.35 -18.63 7.09
N PRO A 231 -8.69 -18.55 7.06
CA PRO A 231 -9.42 -17.97 5.93
C PRO A 231 -9.05 -16.50 5.65
N PHE A 232 -8.57 -15.75 6.65
CA PHE A 232 -8.13 -14.37 6.46
C PHE A 232 -6.92 -14.23 5.52
N GLN A 233 -6.17 -15.32 5.33
CA GLN A 233 -5.03 -15.36 4.42
C GLN A 233 -5.48 -15.61 2.98
N GLU A 234 -6.73 -16.01 2.69
CA GLU A 234 -7.20 -16.23 1.32
C GLU A 234 -7.31 -14.93 0.50
N HIS A 235 -7.02 -13.77 1.10
CA HIS A 235 -6.96 -12.49 0.42
C HIS A 235 -5.74 -11.70 0.89
N LEU A 236 -4.85 -11.32 -0.03
CA LEU A 236 -3.69 -10.49 0.26
C LEU A 236 -4.16 -9.07 0.60
N ARG A 237 -3.61 -8.50 1.66
CA ARG A 237 -3.95 -7.14 2.11
C ARG A 237 -2.90 -6.15 1.66
N SER A 238 -3.29 -4.88 1.53
CA SER A 238 -2.38 -3.80 1.14
C SER A 238 -1.66 -4.05 -0.19
N LEU A 239 -2.32 -4.77 -1.10
CA LEU A 239 -1.78 -5.11 -2.41
C LEU A 239 -1.67 -3.85 -3.26
N ASN A 240 -0.49 -3.54 -3.76
CA ASN A 240 -0.22 -2.34 -4.55
C ASN A 240 0.86 -2.59 -5.59
N ALA A 241 0.80 -1.87 -6.72
CA ALA A 241 1.87 -1.81 -7.69
C ALA A 241 2.37 -0.38 -7.87
N GLN A 242 3.67 -0.27 -8.09
CA GLN A 242 4.40 0.99 -8.15
C GLN A 242 5.16 1.04 -9.47
N GLN A 243 5.02 2.13 -10.20
CA GLN A 243 5.89 2.44 -11.33
C GLN A 243 7.19 3.05 -10.78
N LEU A 244 8.33 2.53 -11.24
CA LEU A 244 9.66 3.00 -10.83
C LEU A 244 10.28 3.86 -11.94
N GLY A 245 11.14 4.80 -11.56
CA GLY A 245 11.86 5.72 -12.46
C GLY A 245 12.98 5.11 -13.29
#